data_AF-A0A920T455-F1
#
_entry.id   AF-A0A920T455-F1
#
_cell.length_a   1.000
_cell.length_b   1.000
_cell.length_c   1.000
_cell.angle_alpha   90.00
_cell.angle_beta   90.00
_cell.angle_gamma   90.00
#
_symmetry.space_group_name_H-M   'P 1'
#
loop_
_entity.id
_entity.type
_entity.pdbx_description
1 polymer ?
#
loop_
_entity_poly.entity_id
_entity_poly.type
_entity_poly.pdbx_seq_one_letter_code
_entity_poly.pdbx_strand_id
1 'polypeptide(L)'
;MYEEYVNRKSGKLSPTYLGLAVTQLLENHFTNLVSKEFTVKMEDGLDEVSRGELDAVPFMTNFYKGGGRFAGLEKMLDEKVDIPAACSIELPKEISDTTEGRIGRYGPYLRRGDDTRSIPEDIYMGDLI
;
A
#
# COMPACT_ATOMS: atom_id res chain seq x y z
N MET A 1 -0.26 9.16 -14.77
CA MET A 1 -0.60 8.93 -13.35
C MET A 1 -0.33 7.49 -12.89
N TYR A 2 -0.41 6.45 -13.75
CA TYR A 2 -0.01 5.07 -13.38
C TYR A 2 1.49 4.74 -13.61
N GLU A 3 2.22 5.60 -14.32
CA GLU A 3 3.61 5.32 -14.74
C GLU A 3 4.62 5.40 -13.59
N GLU A 4 4.29 6.02 -12.46
CA GLU A 4 5.20 6.12 -11.30
C GLU A 4 5.15 4.88 -10.39
N TYR A 5 4.09 4.08 -10.45
CA TYR A 5 3.90 2.89 -9.59
C TYR A 5 4.22 1.56 -10.30
N VAL A 6 4.11 1.54 -11.64
CA VAL A 6 4.33 0.34 -12.44
C VAL A 6 5.13 0.68 -13.69
N ASN A 7 6.24 -0.04 -13.87
CA ASN A 7 7.02 -0.03 -15.11
C ASN A 7 6.45 -1.04 -16.09
N ARG A 8 6.18 -0.60 -17.32
CA ARG A 8 5.79 -1.46 -18.43
C ARG A 8 6.94 -1.61 -19.42
N LYS A 9 7.59 -2.79 -19.45
CA LYS A 9 8.65 -3.11 -20.43
C LYS A 9 8.29 -4.39 -21.19
N SER A 10 8.26 -4.31 -22.52
CA SER A 10 7.98 -5.46 -23.42
C SER A 10 6.75 -6.28 -23.05
N GLY A 11 5.66 -5.62 -22.65
CA GLY A 11 4.40 -6.28 -22.26
C GLY A 11 4.38 -6.84 -20.84
N LYS A 12 5.49 -6.82 -20.10
CA LYS A 12 5.53 -7.16 -18.67
C LYS A 12 5.27 -5.91 -17.82
N LEU A 13 4.49 -6.09 -16.76
CA LEU A 13 4.29 -5.10 -15.71
C LEU A 13 5.15 -5.50 -14.53
N SER A 14 6.01 -4.59 -14.10
CA SER A 14 6.82 -4.76 -12.90
C SER A 14 6.59 -3.56 -12.00
N PRO A 15 6.34 -3.76 -10.70
CA PRO A 15 6.12 -2.63 -9.80
C PRO A 15 7.39 -1.79 -9.72
N THR A 16 7.23 -0.47 -9.63
CA THR A 16 8.34 0.41 -9.26
C THR A 16 8.60 0.27 -7.77
N TYR A 17 9.73 0.80 -7.31
CA TYR A 17 10.00 0.87 -5.88
C TYR A 17 9.00 1.73 -5.12
N LEU A 18 8.51 2.81 -5.75
CA LEU A 18 7.43 3.61 -5.19
C LEU A 18 6.13 2.79 -5.09
N GLY A 19 5.83 1.98 -6.12
CA GLY A 19 4.76 0.98 -6.10
C GLY A 19 4.87 0.04 -4.90
N LEU A 20 6.00 -0.63 -4.76
CA LEU A 20 6.25 -1.56 -3.66
C LEU A 20 6.19 -0.89 -2.29
N ALA A 21 6.73 0.32 -2.16
CA ALA A 21 6.73 1.09 -0.93
C ALA A 21 5.31 1.48 -0.48
N VAL A 22 4.52 2.02 -1.41
CA VAL A 22 3.15 2.43 -1.13
C VAL A 22 2.29 1.20 -0.86
N THR A 23 2.46 0.11 -1.62
CA THR A 23 1.75 -1.15 -1.34
C THR A 23 2.09 -1.67 0.06
N GLN A 24 3.36 -1.75 0.45
CA GLN A 24 3.75 -2.22 1.80
C GLN A 24 3.24 -1.29 2.91
N LEU A 25 3.30 0.02 2.73
CA LEU A 25 2.71 0.99 3.67
C LEU A 25 1.20 0.72 3.84
N LEU A 26 0.50 0.51 2.72
CA LEU A 26 -0.93 0.26 2.70
C LEU A 26 -1.29 -1.12 3.31
N GLU A 27 -0.55 -2.17 3.00
CA GLU A 27 -0.80 -3.53 3.54
C GLU A 27 -0.49 -3.61 5.04
N ASN A 28 0.61 -3.01 5.49
CA ASN A 28 1.07 -3.13 6.88
C ASN A 28 0.34 -2.20 7.86
N HIS A 29 -0.23 -1.07 7.39
CA HIS A 29 -0.84 -0.06 8.27
C HIS A 29 -2.31 0.19 7.99
N PHE A 30 -2.74 -0.05 6.76
CA PHE A 30 -4.11 0.15 6.33
C PHE A 30 -4.72 -1.18 5.89
N THR A 31 -4.38 -2.27 6.59
CA THR A 31 -4.76 -3.65 6.25
C THR A 31 -6.28 -3.80 6.09
N ASN A 32 -7.05 -3.08 6.91
CA ASN A 32 -8.50 -3.06 6.81
C ASN A 32 -9.01 -2.31 5.56
N LEU A 33 -8.31 -1.25 5.13
CA LEU A 33 -8.65 -0.43 3.95
C LEU A 33 -8.24 -1.06 2.63
N VAL A 34 -7.17 -1.85 2.66
CA VAL A 34 -6.65 -2.58 1.49
C VAL A 34 -7.14 -4.04 1.50
N SER A 35 -7.99 -4.39 2.47
CA SER A 35 -8.64 -5.69 2.49
C SER A 35 -9.50 -5.88 1.25
N LYS A 36 -9.40 -7.07 0.66
CA LYS A 36 -10.21 -7.46 -0.49
C LYS A 36 -11.70 -7.35 -0.16
N GLU A 37 -12.08 -7.68 1.06
CA GLU A 37 -13.45 -7.61 1.57
C GLU A 37 -13.99 -6.18 1.62
N PHE A 38 -13.15 -5.18 1.93
CA PHE A 38 -13.56 -3.77 1.93
C PHE A 38 -13.82 -3.28 0.50
N THR A 39 -12.93 -3.61 -0.43
CA THR A 39 -13.09 -3.28 -1.86
C THR A 39 -14.34 -3.91 -2.44
N VAL A 40 -14.59 -5.21 -2.17
CA VAL A 40 -15.80 -5.90 -2.65
C VAL A 40 -17.08 -5.19 -2.16
N LYS A 41 -17.17 -4.87 -0.87
CA LYS A 41 -18.36 -4.20 -0.32
C LYS A 41 -18.59 -2.80 -0.90
N MET A 42 -17.52 -2.10 -1.26
CA MET A 42 -17.59 -0.79 -1.90
C MET A 42 -18.12 -0.93 -3.33
N GLU A 43 -17.50 -1.77 -4.14
CA GLU A 43 -17.90 -2.02 -5.54
C GLU A 43 -19.36 -2.49 -5.63
N ASP A 44 -19.75 -3.47 -4.80
CA ASP A 44 -21.14 -3.95 -4.74
C ASP A 44 -22.12 -2.81 -4.45
N GLY A 45 -21.74 -1.86 -3.60
CA GLY A 45 -22.57 -0.71 -3.28
C GLY A 45 -22.63 0.36 -4.36
N LEU A 46 -21.51 0.60 -5.05
CA LEU A 46 -21.48 1.50 -6.21
C LEU A 46 -22.36 0.94 -7.34
N ASP A 47 -22.35 -0.38 -7.52
CA ASP A 47 -23.20 -1.09 -8.46
C ASP A 47 -24.70 -0.99 -8.10
N GLU A 48 -25.06 -1.18 -6.82
CA GLU A 48 -26.44 -0.98 -6.34
C GLU A 48 -26.92 0.47 -6.54
N VAL A 49 -26.06 1.46 -6.26
CA VAL A 49 -26.36 2.88 -6.52
C VAL A 49 -26.56 3.13 -8.02
N SER A 50 -25.71 2.56 -8.88
CA SER A 50 -25.83 2.70 -10.33
C SER A 50 -27.12 2.07 -10.88
N ARG A 51 -27.67 1.05 -10.23
CA ARG A 51 -28.96 0.44 -10.58
C ARG A 51 -30.17 1.17 -9.97
N GLY A 52 -29.94 2.16 -9.11
CA GLY A 52 -31.00 2.90 -8.40
C GLY A 52 -31.61 2.12 -7.23
N GLU A 53 -30.93 1.09 -6.73
CA GLU A 53 -31.35 0.26 -5.59
C GLU A 53 -30.95 0.90 -4.25
N LEU A 54 -29.95 1.79 -4.26
CA LEU A 54 -29.49 2.56 -3.12
C LEU A 54 -29.31 4.05 -3.49
N ASP A 55 -29.57 4.91 -2.52
CA ASP A 55 -29.24 6.34 -2.63
C ASP A 55 -27.73 6.57 -2.39
N ALA A 56 -27.11 7.34 -3.27
CA ALA A 56 -25.66 7.61 -3.22
C ALA A 56 -25.22 8.34 -1.94
N VAL A 57 -25.98 9.33 -1.48
CA VAL A 57 -25.58 10.17 -0.33
C VAL A 57 -25.58 9.38 0.98
N PRO A 58 -26.64 8.62 1.33
CA PRO A 58 -26.62 7.71 2.48
C PRO A 58 -25.52 6.65 2.38
N PHE A 59 -25.32 6.06 1.19
CA PHE A 59 -24.26 5.09 0.96
C PHE A 59 -22.88 5.66 1.29
N MET A 60 -22.51 6.79 0.68
CA MET A 60 -21.21 7.44 0.91
C MET A 60 -21.03 7.89 2.36
N THR A 61 -22.11 8.33 3.02
CA THR A 61 -22.08 8.71 4.44
C THR A 61 -21.75 7.50 5.31
N ASN A 62 -22.40 6.37 5.07
CA ASN A 62 -22.18 5.12 5.81
C ASN A 62 -20.79 4.52 5.50
N PHE A 63 -20.33 4.59 4.26
CA PHE A 63 -18.98 4.18 3.87
C PHE A 63 -17.91 4.99 4.62
N TYR A 64 -18.07 6.32 4.69
CA TYR A 64 -17.09 7.21 5.33
C TYR A 64 -17.13 7.14 6.86
N LYS A 65 -18.30 7.36 7.48
CA LYS A 65 -18.45 7.45 8.95
C LYS A 65 -18.64 6.09 9.65
N GLY A 66 -18.96 5.06 8.87
CA GLY A 66 -19.38 3.76 9.37
C GLY A 66 -20.89 3.70 9.58
N GLY A 67 -21.49 2.57 9.18
CA GLY A 67 -22.93 2.38 9.20
C GLY A 67 -23.35 1.22 8.30
N GLY A 68 -24.43 0.52 8.67
CA GLY A 68 -24.91 -0.65 7.94
C GLY A 68 -23.83 -1.74 7.83
N ARG A 69 -23.31 -1.94 6.61
CA ARG A 69 -22.30 -2.97 6.29
C ARG A 69 -20.83 -2.52 6.33
N PHE A 70 -20.59 -1.23 6.60
CA PHE A 70 -19.24 -0.64 6.64
C PHE A 70 -18.81 -0.30 8.06
N ALA A 71 -17.56 -0.62 8.40
CA ALA A 71 -16.93 -0.21 9.66
C ALA A 71 -16.74 1.32 9.73
N GLY A 72 -16.47 1.95 8.59
CA GLY A 72 -16.27 3.38 8.41
C GLY A 72 -14.81 3.72 8.12
N LEU A 73 -14.54 4.31 6.95
CA LEU A 73 -13.22 4.76 6.53
C LEU A 73 -12.54 5.67 7.57
N GLU A 74 -13.28 6.63 8.13
CA GLU A 74 -12.78 7.57 9.14
C GLU A 74 -12.18 6.84 10.36
N LYS A 75 -12.87 5.82 10.86
CA LYS A 75 -12.41 5.03 12.01
C LYS A 75 -11.18 4.18 11.69
N MET A 76 -11.04 3.76 10.44
CA MET A 76 -9.90 2.98 9.96
C MET A 76 -8.66 3.86 9.76
N LEU A 77 -8.84 5.18 9.59
CA LEU A 77 -7.75 6.15 9.48
C LEU A 77 -7.23 6.63 10.86
N ASP A 78 -8.05 6.51 11.90
CA ASP A 78 -7.66 6.86 13.28
C ASP A 78 -6.72 5.83 13.93
N GLU A 79 -6.50 4.66 13.31
CA GLU A 79 -5.47 3.72 13.75
C GLU A 79 -4.08 4.35 13.58
N LYS A 80 -3.30 4.42 14.67
CA LYS A 80 -1.96 5.04 14.66
C LYS A 80 -1.04 4.31 13.70
N VAL A 81 -0.65 5.00 12.63
CA VAL A 81 0.34 4.53 11.66
C VAL A 81 1.75 4.61 12.26
N ASP A 82 2.47 3.48 12.28
CA ASP A 82 3.90 3.47 12.55
C ASP A 82 4.65 3.68 11.23
N ILE A 83 4.79 4.95 10.84
CA ILE A 83 5.47 5.37 9.61
C ILE A 83 6.90 4.77 9.52
N PRO A 84 7.72 4.74 10.60
CA PRO A 84 9.00 4.04 10.59
C PRO A 84 8.94 2.56 10.20
N ALA A 85 7.95 1.82 10.69
CA ALA A 85 7.73 0.42 10.31
C ALA A 85 7.22 0.29 8.87
N ALA A 86 6.35 1.20 8.44
CA ALA A 86 5.82 1.23 7.08
C ALA A 86 6.88 1.43 6.00
N CYS A 87 7.89 2.23 6.32
CA CYS A 87 9.00 2.51 5.43
C CYS A 87 10.14 1.49 5.57
N SER A 88 9.93 0.34 6.21
CA SER A 88 10.91 -0.74 6.27
C SER A 88 10.74 -1.72 5.10
N ILE A 89 11.84 -2.31 4.65
CA ILE A 89 11.86 -3.32 3.59
C ILE A 89 12.29 -4.64 4.25
N GLU A 90 11.54 -5.71 4.01
CA GLU A 90 11.98 -7.05 4.41
C GLU A 90 13.23 -7.46 3.64
N LEU A 91 14.23 -7.92 4.37
CA LEU A 91 15.49 -8.43 3.83
C LEU A 91 15.67 -9.90 4.24
N PRO A 92 16.39 -10.70 3.43
CA PRO A 92 16.81 -12.04 3.85
C PRO A 92 17.50 -12.01 5.21
N LYS A 93 17.27 -13.04 6.03
CA LYS A 93 17.79 -13.12 7.41
C LYS A 93 19.30 -12.92 7.52
N GLU A 94 20.04 -13.42 6.53
CA GLU A 94 21.50 -13.29 6.44
C GLU A 94 21.98 -11.83 6.34
N ILE A 95 21.14 -10.94 5.82
CA ILE A 95 21.45 -9.52 5.59
C ILE A 95 20.83 -8.65 6.68
N SER A 96 19.64 -9.01 7.17
CA SER A 96 18.87 -8.24 8.15
C SER A 96 19.58 -8.07 9.50
N ASP A 97 20.51 -8.97 9.84
CA ASP A 97 21.27 -8.91 11.11
C ASP A 97 22.23 -7.70 11.18
N THR A 98 22.61 -7.14 10.03
CA THR A 98 23.57 -6.02 9.97
C THR A 98 23.10 -4.85 9.13
N THR A 99 22.01 -5.00 8.37
CA THR A 99 21.57 -4.01 7.39
C THR A 99 20.05 -3.87 7.45
N GLU A 100 19.57 -2.63 7.46
CA GLU A 100 18.16 -2.29 7.39
C GLU A 100 17.82 -1.81 5.98
N GLY A 101 16.75 -2.34 5.39
CA GLY A 101 16.17 -1.79 4.18
C GLY A 101 15.11 -0.75 4.54
N ARG A 102 15.19 0.44 3.94
CA ARG A 102 14.25 1.53 4.19
C ARG A 102 13.82 2.22 2.91
N ILE A 103 12.63 2.82 2.94
CA ILE A 103 12.11 3.67 1.88
C ILE A 103 12.21 5.12 2.34
N GLY A 104 12.99 5.93 1.62
CA GLY A 104 13.14 7.36 1.87
C GLY A 104 12.48 8.21 0.80
N ARG A 105 12.57 9.53 0.97
CA ARG A 105 12.04 10.54 0.02
C ARG A 105 12.52 10.36 -1.43
N TYR A 106 13.71 9.80 -1.62
CA TYR A 106 14.36 9.61 -2.92
C TYR A 106 14.36 8.15 -3.40
N GLY A 107 13.55 7.29 -2.77
CA GLY A 107 13.51 5.87 -3.07
C GLY A 107 14.14 4.99 -1.99
N PRO A 108 14.24 3.68 -2.24
CA PRO A 108 14.72 2.70 -1.29
C PRO A 108 16.24 2.80 -1.09
N TYR A 109 16.68 2.51 0.12
CA TYR A 109 18.08 2.48 0.49
C TYR A 109 18.33 1.41 1.56
N LEU A 110 19.55 0.89 1.56
CA LEU A 110 20.08 0.04 2.62
C LEU A 110 20.87 0.91 3.59
N ARG A 111 20.69 0.67 4.89
CA ARG A 111 21.43 1.33 5.97
C ARG A 111 22.12 0.28 6.83
N ARG A 112 23.43 0.40 6.99
CA ARG A 112 24.26 -0.44 7.87
C ARG A 112 25.02 0.48 8.83
N GLY A 113 24.51 0.66 10.03
CA GLY A 113 25.02 1.66 10.97
C GLY A 113 24.87 3.07 10.39
N ASP A 114 25.99 3.77 10.23
CA ASP A 114 26.04 5.12 9.63
C ASP A 114 26.18 5.10 8.09
N ASP A 115 26.50 3.95 7.48
CA ASP A 115 26.61 3.82 6.02
C ASP A 115 25.23 3.62 5.39
N THR A 116 24.94 4.42 4.36
CA THR A 116 23.65 4.42 3.66
C THR A 116 23.91 4.37 2.15
N ARG A 117 23.30 3.40 1.47
CA ARG A 117 23.38 3.26 0.01
C ARG A 117 22.01 3.10 -0.62
N SER A 118 21.74 3.89 -1.66
CA SER A 118 20.52 3.76 -2.47
C SER A 118 20.50 2.43 -3.22
N ILE A 119 19.34 1.80 -3.29
CA ILE A 119 19.13 0.60 -4.12
C ILE A 119 18.78 1.09 -5.53
N PRO A 120 19.51 0.65 -6.58
CA PRO A 120 19.25 1.03 -7.96
C PRO A 120 17.83 0.68 -8.44
N GLU A 121 17.23 1.56 -9.25
CA GLU A 121 15.86 1.44 -9.78
C GLU A 121 15.64 0.22 -10.71
N ASP A 122 16.72 -0.40 -11.18
CA ASP A 122 16.74 -1.50 -12.15
C ASP A 122 16.86 -2.89 -11.52
N ILE A 123 17.02 -2.98 -10.21
CA ILE A 123 16.98 -4.28 -9.50
C ILE A 123 15.52 -4.62 -9.19
N TYR A 124 15.05 -5.77 -9.68
CA TYR A 124 13.74 -6.26 -9.27
C TYR A 124 13.86 -6.96 -7.92
N MET A 125 12.93 -6.73 -7.01
CA MET A 125 12.90 -7.41 -5.71
C MET A 125 12.86 -8.94 -5.84
N GLY A 126 12.32 -9.46 -6.94
CA GLY A 126 12.36 -10.89 -7.28
C GLY A 126 13.74 -11.42 -7.68
N ASP A 127 14.71 -10.55 -7.95
CA ASP A 127 16.11 -10.90 -8.18
C ASP A 127 16.96 -10.79 -6.89
N LEU A 128 16.37 -10.30 -5.79
CA LEU A 128 16.99 -10.14 -4.47
C LEU A 128 16.57 -11.22 -3.45
N ILE A 129 15.71 -12.16 -3.85
CA ILE A 129 15.19 -13.27 -3.03
C ILE A 129 15.70 -14.59 -3.58
#